data_AF-A0A7W5FR48-F1
#
_entry.id   AF-A0A7W5FR48-F1
#
_cell.length_a   1.000
_cell.length_b   1.000
_cell.length_c   1.000
_cell.angle_alpha   90.00
_cell.angle_beta   90.00
_cell.angle_gamma   90.00
#
_symmetry.space_group_name_H-M   'P 1'
#
loop_
_entity.id
_entity.type
_entity.pdbx_description
1 polymer ?
#
loop_
_entity_poly.entity_id
_entity_poly.type
_entity_poly.pdbx_seq_one_letter_code
_entity_poly.pdbx_strand_id
1 'polypeptide(L)'
;MKKRTTKLTSLLLLLMLAAVFLAGCGDEADLKIFAMPKEYMNTEVAVKVEEKLQAAFGETKKIEVFSSPMYNDQKLIVEIAAGGNGIILVPKDTLAMMSAQGPAVQLDDYFKAEDYPAGVMESLVEDEAGNEKQVKGLFAIPVDSLPIFKASGYAEEDILAFIPVNSPNKELSIEVLKELMKP
;
A
#
# COMPACT_ATOMS: atom_id res chain seq x y z
N MET A 1 -2.31 -37.63 -47.46
CA MET A 1 -2.11 -37.68 -45.98
C MET A 1 -1.45 -36.43 -45.37
N LYS A 2 -1.58 -35.22 -45.96
CA LYS A 2 -0.87 -34.00 -45.49
C LYS A 2 -1.69 -33.04 -44.59
N LYS A 3 -2.99 -33.27 -44.41
CA LYS A 3 -3.93 -32.36 -43.71
C LYS A 3 -4.04 -32.56 -42.19
N ARG A 4 -3.51 -33.66 -41.65
CA ARG A 4 -3.68 -34.02 -40.22
C ARG A 4 -2.63 -33.35 -39.31
N THR A 5 -1.40 -33.16 -39.80
CA THR A 5 -0.28 -32.59 -39.04
C THR A 5 -0.39 -31.08 -38.86
N THR A 6 -0.94 -30.36 -39.85
CA THR A 6 -1.18 -28.91 -39.79
C THR A 6 -2.28 -28.52 -38.80
N LYS A 7 -3.29 -29.38 -38.61
CA LYS A 7 -4.35 -29.14 -37.61
C LYS A 7 -3.86 -29.30 -36.18
N LEU A 8 -2.95 -30.26 -35.94
CA LEU A 8 -2.39 -30.50 -34.60
C LEU A 8 -1.44 -29.38 -34.17
N THR A 9 -0.60 -28.89 -35.09
CA THR A 9 0.31 -27.77 -34.83
C THR A 9 -0.43 -26.46 -34.62
N SER A 10 -1.49 -26.20 -35.41
CA SER A 10 -2.34 -25.01 -35.20
C SER A 10 -3.11 -25.05 -33.88
N LEU A 11 -3.54 -26.23 -33.43
CA LEU A 11 -4.21 -26.40 -32.14
C LEU A 11 -3.24 -26.20 -30.96
N LEU A 12 -2.01 -26.70 -31.09
CA LEU A 12 -0.96 -26.55 -30.08
C LEU A 12 -0.52 -25.08 -29.94
N LEU A 13 -0.41 -24.36 -31.06
CA LEU A 13 -0.08 -22.93 -31.06
C LEU A 13 -1.20 -22.09 -30.43
N LEU A 14 -2.47 -22.44 -30.68
CA LEU A 14 -3.62 -21.78 -30.07
C LEU A 14 -3.71 -22.04 -28.56
N LEU A 15 -3.36 -23.24 -28.10
CA LEU A 15 -3.28 -23.61 -26.68
C LEU A 15 -2.13 -22.88 -25.96
N MET A 16 -0.97 -22.72 -26.60
CA MET A 16 0.12 -21.91 -26.06
C MET A 16 -0.25 -20.42 -26.00
N LEU A 17 -0.92 -19.89 -27.03
CA LEU A 17 -1.40 -18.51 -27.02
C LEU A 17 -2.46 -18.29 -25.93
N ALA A 18 -3.38 -19.24 -25.76
CA ALA A 18 -4.37 -19.22 -24.68
C ALA A 18 -3.72 -19.30 -23.29
N ALA A 19 -2.64 -20.07 -23.13
CA ALA A 19 -1.86 -20.10 -21.88
C ALA A 19 -1.17 -18.76 -21.58
N VAL A 20 -0.72 -18.02 -22.59
CA VAL A 20 -0.19 -16.65 -22.42
C VAL A 20 -1.30 -15.67 -22.03
N PHE A 21 -2.52 -15.81 -22.58
CA PHE A 21 -3.67 -15.00 -22.15
C PHE A 21 -4.18 -15.37 -20.74
N LEU A 22 -4.07 -16.63 -20.33
CA LEU A 22 -4.40 -17.07 -18.97
C LEU A 22 -3.37 -16.61 -17.93
N ALA A 23 -2.09 -16.51 -18.30
CA ALA A 23 -1.06 -15.85 -17.51
C ALA A 23 -1.16 -14.31 -17.53
N GLY A 24 -2.04 -13.76 -18.38
CA GLY A 24 -2.30 -12.33 -18.53
C GLY A 24 -3.64 -11.86 -17.92
N CYS A 25 -4.34 -12.73 -17.18
CA CYS A 25 -5.42 -12.28 -16.32
C CYS A 25 -4.77 -11.72 -15.06
N GLY A 26 -4.68 -10.39 -14.97
CA GLY A 26 -3.89 -9.70 -13.96
C GLY A 26 -4.12 -10.25 -12.56
N ASP A 27 -3.07 -10.85 -12.00
CA ASP A 27 -3.03 -11.13 -10.57
C ASP A 27 -3.16 -9.78 -9.87
N GLU A 28 -4.33 -9.54 -9.31
CA GLU A 28 -4.56 -8.38 -8.47
C GLU A 28 -3.59 -8.45 -7.29
N ALA A 29 -2.92 -7.34 -6.97
CA ALA A 29 -1.99 -7.33 -5.86
C ALA A 29 -2.70 -7.73 -4.55
N ASP A 30 -2.04 -8.56 -3.75
CA ASP A 30 -2.50 -8.89 -2.39
C ASP A 30 -2.58 -7.63 -1.53
N LEU A 31 -1.72 -6.65 -1.79
CA LEU A 31 -1.72 -5.36 -1.13
C LEU A 31 -1.17 -4.25 -2.04
N LYS A 32 -1.78 -3.08 -1.93
CA LYS A 32 -1.39 -1.85 -2.62
C LYS A 32 -0.88 -0.81 -1.63
N ILE A 33 0.29 -0.24 -1.92
CA ILE A 33 0.82 0.94 -1.26
C ILE A 33 0.64 2.12 -2.21
N PHE A 34 -0.22 3.06 -1.82
CA PHE A 34 -0.47 4.25 -2.61
C PHE A 34 0.18 5.47 -1.98
N ALA A 35 1.00 6.19 -2.74
CA ALA A 35 1.58 7.44 -2.31
C ALA A 35 0.98 8.65 -3.03
N MET A 36 0.65 9.70 -2.27
CA MET A 36 0.28 10.99 -2.80
C MET A 36 0.99 12.11 -2.01
N PRO A 37 2.30 12.25 -2.16
CA PRO A 37 3.03 13.36 -1.58
C PRO A 37 2.69 14.69 -2.27
N LYS A 38 2.95 15.81 -1.59
CA LYS A 38 2.88 17.16 -2.19
C LYS A 38 3.96 17.36 -3.23
N GLU A 39 5.18 16.96 -2.87
CA GLU A 39 6.33 16.93 -3.76
C GLU A 39 6.43 15.59 -4.48
N TYR A 40 6.94 15.56 -5.70
CA TYR A 40 6.97 14.36 -6.53
C TYR A 40 7.81 13.23 -5.89
N MET A 41 7.21 12.05 -5.70
CA MET A 41 7.95 10.81 -5.47
C MET A 41 8.37 10.20 -6.82
N ASN A 42 9.68 10.07 -7.01
CA ASN A 42 10.24 9.45 -8.21
C ASN A 42 9.71 8.02 -8.39
N THR A 43 9.24 7.69 -9.60
CA THR A 43 8.78 6.34 -9.96
C THR A 43 9.85 5.28 -9.66
N GLU A 44 11.13 5.61 -9.78
CA GLU A 44 12.24 4.71 -9.42
C GLU A 44 12.26 4.38 -7.91
N VAL A 45 11.84 5.30 -7.04
CA VAL A 45 11.69 5.02 -5.59
C VAL A 45 10.59 3.97 -5.39
N ALA A 46 9.43 4.16 -6.01
CA ALA A 46 8.31 3.23 -5.89
C ALA A 46 8.71 1.81 -6.33
N VAL A 47 9.41 1.70 -7.48
CA VAL A 47 9.95 0.43 -7.97
C VAL A 47 10.94 -0.19 -6.98
N LYS A 48 11.89 0.59 -6.44
CA LYS A 48 12.87 0.05 -5.47
C LYS A 48 12.22 -0.42 -4.17
N VAL A 49 11.19 0.29 -3.70
CA VAL A 49 10.43 -0.14 -2.51
C VAL A 49 9.66 -1.42 -2.81
N GLU A 50 9.00 -1.50 -3.97
CA GLU A 50 8.30 -2.70 -4.43
C GLU A 50 9.25 -3.90 -4.53
N GLU A 51 10.41 -3.75 -5.18
CA GLU A 51 11.42 -4.80 -5.31
C GLU A 51 11.92 -5.30 -3.95
N LYS A 52 12.15 -4.38 -3.00
CA LYS A 52 12.58 -4.73 -1.63
C LYS A 52 11.50 -5.51 -0.87
N LEU A 53 10.24 -5.09 -0.98
CA LEU A 53 9.12 -5.80 -0.37
C LEU A 53 8.92 -7.17 -1.03
N GLN A 54 8.98 -7.25 -2.36
CA GLN A 54 8.87 -8.51 -3.09
C GLN A 54 9.99 -9.48 -2.72
N ALA A 55 11.22 -8.99 -2.51
CA ALA A 55 12.33 -9.80 -2.03
C ALA A 55 12.09 -10.36 -0.60
N ALA A 56 11.39 -9.61 0.26
CA ALA A 56 11.07 -10.03 1.62
C ALA A 56 9.93 -11.05 1.68
N PHE A 57 8.88 -10.87 0.88
CA PHE A 57 7.70 -11.74 0.89
C PHE A 57 7.78 -12.91 -0.12
N GLY A 58 8.79 -12.91 -1.00
CA GLY A 58 8.94 -13.90 -2.06
C GLY A 58 7.73 -13.92 -3.00
N GLU A 59 7.54 -14.98 -3.79
CA GLU A 59 6.41 -15.08 -4.74
C GLU A 59 5.04 -15.32 -4.07
N THR A 60 4.98 -15.35 -2.73
CA THR A 60 3.76 -15.71 -1.99
C THR A 60 2.80 -14.54 -1.79
N LYS A 61 3.29 -13.30 -1.87
CA LYS A 61 2.51 -12.08 -1.80
C LYS A 61 2.96 -11.14 -2.91
N LYS A 62 1.99 -10.60 -3.64
CA LYS A 62 2.20 -9.55 -4.62
C LYS A 62 1.89 -8.21 -3.96
N ILE A 63 2.92 -7.41 -3.71
CA ILE A 63 2.80 -6.07 -3.17
C ILE A 63 3.07 -5.08 -4.30
N GLU A 64 2.14 -4.16 -4.55
CA GLU A 64 2.32 -3.11 -5.57
C GLU A 64 2.54 -1.76 -4.89
N VAL A 65 3.49 -0.97 -5.39
CA VAL A 65 3.77 0.38 -4.89
C VAL A 65 3.61 1.37 -6.03
N PHE A 66 2.72 2.33 -5.86
CA PHE A 66 2.52 3.37 -6.86
C PHE A 66 2.35 4.74 -6.22
N SER A 67 2.82 5.76 -6.92
CA SER A 67 2.67 7.15 -6.52
C SER A 67 1.83 7.91 -7.53
N SER A 68 0.96 8.79 -7.03
CA SER A 68 0.36 9.82 -7.86
C SER A 68 1.46 10.79 -8.35
N PRO A 69 1.46 11.18 -9.64
CA PRO A 69 2.44 12.15 -10.14
C PRO A 69 2.18 13.57 -9.65
N MET A 70 0.97 13.82 -9.12
CA MET A 70 0.54 15.11 -8.62
C MET A 70 -0.41 14.93 -7.43
N TYR A 71 -0.29 15.81 -6.45
CA TYR A 71 -1.20 15.89 -5.31
C TYR A 71 -2.59 16.36 -5.74
N ASN A 72 -3.64 15.70 -5.23
CA ASN A 72 -5.03 16.05 -5.48
C ASN A 72 -5.96 15.49 -4.40
N ASP A 73 -6.60 16.36 -3.62
CA ASP A 73 -7.47 15.97 -2.51
C ASP A 73 -8.65 15.09 -2.95
N GLN A 74 -9.27 15.39 -4.10
CA GLN A 74 -10.43 14.64 -4.59
C GLN A 74 -10.04 13.20 -4.94
N LYS A 75 -8.88 13.02 -5.59
CA LYS A 75 -8.35 11.69 -5.88
C LYS A 75 -8.00 10.95 -4.59
N LEU A 76 -7.40 11.60 -3.60
CA LEU A 76 -7.08 10.96 -2.33
C LEU A 76 -8.34 10.44 -1.63
N ILE A 77 -9.41 11.26 -1.60
CA ILE A 77 -10.70 10.86 -1.02
C ILE A 77 -11.27 9.64 -1.78
N VAL A 78 -11.19 9.63 -3.11
CA VAL A 78 -11.65 8.50 -3.93
C VAL A 78 -10.84 7.24 -3.65
N GLU A 79 -9.52 7.34 -3.55
CA GLU A 79 -8.62 6.21 -3.26
C GLU A 79 -8.84 5.61 -1.87
N ILE A 80 -9.13 6.46 -0.87
CA ILE A 80 -9.52 6.02 0.47
C ILE A 80 -10.90 5.36 0.41
N ALA A 81 -11.90 6.02 -0.19
CA ALA A 81 -13.27 5.49 -0.24
C ALA A 81 -13.39 4.19 -1.05
N ALA A 82 -12.54 3.99 -2.06
CA ALA A 82 -12.50 2.77 -2.85
C ALA A 82 -12.05 1.55 -2.04
N GLY A 83 -11.29 1.74 -0.94
CA GLY A 83 -10.87 0.66 -0.05
C GLY A 83 -9.93 -0.36 -0.69
N GLY A 84 -9.26 0.00 -1.80
CA GLY A 84 -8.34 -0.89 -2.51
C GLY A 84 -6.89 -0.83 -2.00
N ASN A 85 -6.59 0.08 -1.09
CA ASN A 85 -5.23 0.38 -0.63
C ASN A 85 -4.99 -0.19 0.77
N GLY A 86 -3.88 -0.88 0.96
CA GLY A 86 -3.48 -1.40 2.28
C GLY A 86 -2.68 -0.39 3.10
N ILE A 87 -1.86 0.42 2.43
CA ILE A 87 -1.10 1.51 3.04
C ILE A 87 -1.20 2.74 2.15
N ILE A 88 -1.40 3.90 2.75
CA ILE A 88 -1.46 5.19 2.06
C ILE A 88 -0.39 6.13 2.64
N LEU A 89 0.39 6.77 1.76
CA LEU A 89 1.40 7.76 2.11
C LEU A 89 0.89 9.15 1.72
N VAL A 90 0.77 10.04 2.69
CA VAL A 90 0.27 11.42 2.48
C VAL A 90 1.03 12.43 3.32
N PRO A 91 0.97 13.72 2.98
CA PRO A 91 1.43 14.79 3.85
C PRO A 91 0.81 14.71 5.24
N LYS A 92 1.62 15.01 6.25
CA LYS A 92 1.20 15.05 7.65
C LYS A 92 -0.02 15.94 7.89
N ASP A 93 -0.05 17.11 7.26
CA ASP A 93 -1.17 18.04 7.39
C ASP A 93 -2.44 17.51 6.72
N THR A 94 -2.32 16.81 5.60
CA THR A 94 -3.44 16.12 4.95
C THR A 94 -4.07 15.08 5.88
N LEU A 95 -3.24 14.20 6.48
CA LEU A 95 -3.76 13.20 7.41
C LEU A 95 -4.36 13.83 8.67
N ALA A 96 -3.72 14.88 9.21
CA ALA A 96 -4.24 15.61 10.37
C ALA A 96 -5.61 16.26 10.10
N MET A 97 -5.84 16.80 8.89
CA MET A 97 -7.16 17.33 8.52
C MET A 97 -8.25 16.25 8.47
N MET A 98 -7.88 15.02 8.17
CA MET A 98 -8.80 13.89 8.07
C MET A 98 -8.98 13.15 9.39
N SER A 99 -8.08 13.30 10.37
CA SER A 99 -8.02 12.45 11.57
C SER A 99 -9.33 12.43 12.36
N ALA A 100 -10.04 13.56 12.42
CA ALA A 100 -11.33 13.67 13.09
C ALA A 100 -12.42 12.72 12.54
N GLN A 101 -12.24 12.20 11.32
CA GLN A 101 -13.15 11.26 10.65
C GLN A 101 -12.71 9.79 10.80
N GLY A 102 -11.63 9.50 11.54
CA GLY A 102 -11.15 8.13 11.71
C GLY A 102 -10.63 7.45 10.43
N PRO A 103 -9.78 8.09 9.61
CA PRO A 103 -9.37 7.53 8.33
C PRO A 103 -8.40 6.35 8.49
N ALA A 104 -7.75 6.23 9.65
CA ALA A 104 -6.62 5.34 9.88
C ALA A 104 -6.87 4.33 11.01
N VAL A 105 -6.31 3.14 10.85
CA VAL A 105 -6.26 2.10 11.88
C VAL A 105 -5.30 2.53 13.00
N GLN A 106 -5.70 2.31 14.26
CA GLN A 106 -4.84 2.53 15.42
C GLN A 106 -3.72 1.49 15.48
N LEU A 107 -2.49 1.93 15.74
CA LEU A 107 -1.26 1.14 15.60
C LEU A 107 -0.56 0.80 16.93
N ASP A 108 -1.10 1.28 18.07
CA ASP A 108 -0.50 1.15 19.40
C ASP A 108 -0.24 -0.32 19.82
N ASP A 109 -1.01 -1.29 19.31
CA ASP A 109 -0.81 -2.71 19.58
C ASP A 109 0.37 -3.33 18.83
N TYR A 110 0.89 -2.64 17.81
CA TYR A 110 1.93 -3.15 16.91
C TYR A 110 3.23 -2.36 16.99
N PHE A 111 3.17 -1.09 17.36
CA PHE A 111 4.29 -0.17 17.40
C PHE A 111 4.19 0.74 18.63
N LYS A 112 5.34 1.16 19.16
CA LYS A 112 5.39 2.06 20.31
C LYS A 112 5.18 3.50 19.84
N ALA A 113 4.18 4.18 20.40
CA ALA A 113 3.85 5.55 20.02
C ALA A 113 5.02 6.53 20.26
N GLU A 114 5.85 6.26 21.27
CA GLU A 114 7.00 7.11 21.63
C GLU A 114 8.08 7.15 20.55
N ASP A 115 8.17 6.10 19.73
CA ASP A 115 9.13 6.00 18.63
C ASP A 115 8.69 6.83 17.41
N TYR A 116 7.39 7.16 17.33
CA TYR A 116 6.77 7.81 16.15
C TYR A 116 5.87 8.98 16.53
N PRO A 117 6.38 10.01 17.24
CA PRO A 117 5.56 11.09 17.77
C PRO A 117 4.79 11.88 16.70
N ALA A 118 5.32 11.96 15.46
CA ALA A 118 4.65 12.65 14.35
C ALA A 118 3.40 11.90 13.83
N GLY A 119 3.28 10.61 14.13
CA GLY A 119 2.12 9.79 13.80
C GLY A 119 1.07 9.70 14.93
N VAL A 120 1.34 10.31 16.08
CA VAL A 120 0.41 10.35 17.21
C VAL A 120 -0.58 11.48 17.03
N MET A 121 -1.87 11.17 17.00
CA MET A 121 -2.94 12.15 16.81
C MET A 121 -4.24 11.74 17.51
N GLU A 122 -5.17 12.69 17.60
CA GLU A 122 -6.55 12.40 17.99
C GLU A 122 -7.33 11.96 16.75
N SER A 123 -7.98 10.81 16.84
CA SER A 123 -8.74 10.22 15.75
C SER A 123 -9.98 9.50 16.27
N LEU A 124 -10.98 9.37 15.40
CA LEU A 124 -12.16 8.55 15.67
C LEU A 124 -11.80 7.07 15.48
N VAL A 125 -12.20 6.23 16.43
CA VAL A 125 -12.05 4.78 16.37
C VAL A 125 -13.38 4.13 16.72
N GLU A 126 -13.80 3.17 15.90
CA GLU A 126 -14.96 2.34 16.14
C GLU A 126 -14.60 1.19 17.08
N ASP A 127 -15.40 0.95 18.12
CA ASP A 127 -15.27 -0.22 18.99
C ASP A 127 -15.97 -1.47 18.41
N GLU A 128 -15.79 -2.63 19.05
CA GLU A 128 -16.41 -3.89 18.61
C GLU A 128 -17.95 -3.85 18.60
N ALA A 129 -18.54 -2.88 19.30
CA ALA A 129 -19.99 -2.67 19.36
C ALA A 129 -20.48 -1.61 18.35
N GLY A 130 -19.59 -1.08 17.50
CA GLY A 130 -19.92 -0.06 16.50
C GLY A 130 -20.05 1.35 17.04
N ASN A 131 -19.60 1.62 18.27
CA ASN A 131 -19.59 2.97 18.83
C ASN A 131 -18.30 3.69 18.46
N GLU A 132 -18.46 4.92 17.98
CA GLU A 132 -17.34 5.78 17.67
C GLU A 132 -16.86 6.52 18.94
N LYS A 133 -15.56 6.51 19.17
CA LYS A 133 -14.91 7.27 20.25
C LYS A 133 -13.71 8.03 19.71
N GLN A 134 -13.50 9.25 20.23
CA GLN A 134 -12.24 9.94 20.01
C GLN A 134 -11.19 9.36 20.94
N VAL A 135 -10.05 8.96 20.37
CA VAL A 135 -8.89 8.49 21.10
C VAL A 135 -7.64 9.19 20.60
N LYS A 136 -6.69 9.39 21.50
CA LYS A 136 -5.33 9.81 21.15
C LYS A 136 -4.44 8.58 21.12
N GLY A 137 -3.75 8.36 20.01
CA GLY A 137 -2.93 7.16 19.80
C GLY A 137 -2.05 7.29 18.57
N LEU A 138 -1.31 6.23 18.25
CA LEU A 138 -0.49 6.15 17.05
C LEU A 138 -1.36 5.72 15.86
N PHE A 139 -1.37 6.49 14.79
CA PHE A 139 -2.18 6.22 13.60
C PHE A 139 -1.39 6.17 12.30
N ALA A 140 -0.13 6.58 12.32
CA ALA A 140 0.73 6.58 11.15
C ALA A 140 2.19 6.45 11.53
N ILE A 141 3.02 6.07 10.56
CA ILE A 141 4.47 5.97 10.69
C ILE A 141 5.11 6.98 9.73
N PRO A 142 5.97 7.88 10.21
CA PRO A 142 6.73 8.79 9.34
C PRO A 142 7.58 8.02 8.34
N VAL A 143 7.56 8.43 7.07
CA VAL A 143 8.31 7.71 6.02
C VAL A 143 9.82 7.83 6.21
N ASP A 144 10.29 8.96 6.74
CA ASP A 144 11.65 9.15 7.23
C ASP A 144 11.99 8.30 8.47
N SER A 145 11.10 7.45 8.97
CA SER A 145 11.42 6.41 9.95
C SER A 145 11.54 5.01 9.33
N LEU A 146 11.17 4.85 8.06
CA LEU A 146 11.16 3.57 7.33
C LEU A 146 12.48 3.36 6.57
N PRO A 147 13.37 2.44 6.99
CA PRO A 147 14.66 2.24 6.35
C PRO A 147 14.55 1.82 4.89
N ILE A 148 13.53 1.03 4.50
CA ILE A 148 13.32 0.64 3.10
C ILE A 148 13.13 1.87 2.20
N PHE A 149 12.32 2.86 2.62
CA PHE A 149 12.14 4.10 1.86
C PHE A 149 13.43 4.91 1.79
N LYS A 150 14.14 5.05 2.92
CA LYS A 150 15.44 5.74 2.96
C LYS A 150 16.47 5.12 2.02
N ALA A 151 16.59 3.79 2.05
CA ALA A 151 17.50 3.04 1.20
C ALA A 151 17.14 3.15 -0.28
N SER A 152 15.86 3.38 -0.58
CA SER A 152 15.35 3.65 -1.93
C SER A 152 15.51 5.10 -2.39
N GLY A 153 16.04 5.98 -1.53
CA GLY A 153 16.29 7.39 -1.84
C GLY A 153 15.12 8.32 -1.52
N TYR A 154 14.22 7.94 -0.62
CA TYR A 154 13.06 8.73 -0.22
C TYR A 154 12.95 8.81 1.30
N ALA A 155 13.11 10.00 1.85
CA ALA A 155 13.17 10.24 3.29
C ALA A 155 12.47 11.55 3.65
N GLU A 156 11.31 11.79 3.05
CA GLU A 156 10.54 13.01 3.29
C GLU A 156 9.95 13.01 4.70
N GLU A 157 10.37 13.99 5.52
CA GLU A 157 9.98 14.12 6.94
C GLU A 157 8.49 14.45 7.13
N ASP A 158 7.88 15.08 6.12
CA ASP A 158 6.48 15.51 6.16
C ASP A 158 5.48 14.48 5.60
N ILE A 159 5.94 13.26 5.26
CA ILE A 159 5.07 12.20 4.73
C ILE A 159 4.85 11.12 5.79
N LEU A 160 3.58 10.79 6.00
CA LEU A 160 3.12 9.75 6.92
C LEU A 160 2.53 8.58 6.14
N ALA A 161 2.93 7.36 6.50
CA ALA A 161 2.31 6.12 6.04
C ALA A 161 1.26 5.65 7.06
N PHE A 162 0.02 5.46 6.62
CA PHE A 162 -1.07 4.96 7.47
C PHE A 162 -1.82 3.82 6.78
N ILE A 163 -2.51 3.01 7.59
CA ILE A 163 -3.38 1.94 7.10
C ILE A 163 -4.82 2.46 7.13
N PRO A 164 -5.53 2.54 6.00
CA PRO A 164 -6.90 3.03 6.01
C PRO A 164 -7.83 2.05 6.75
N VAL A 165 -8.86 2.56 7.44
CA VAL A 165 -9.79 1.72 8.22
C VAL A 165 -10.54 0.68 7.38
N ASN A 166 -10.71 0.95 6.10
CA ASN A 166 -11.31 0.07 5.10
C ASN A 166 -10.26 -0.66 4.23
N SER A 167 -9.01 -0.76 4.68
CA SER A 167 -7.99 -1.60 4.04
C SER A 167 -8.54 -3.03 3.80
N PRO A 168 -8.32 -3.62 2.62
CA PRO A 168 -8.87 -4.92 2.27
C PRO A 168 -8.21 -6.07 3.05
N ASN A 169 -7.02 -5.85 3.61
CA ASN A 169 -6.29 -6.82 4.40
C ASN A 169 -5.43 -6.11 5.44
N LYS A 170 -5.99 -5.88 6.63
CA LYS A 170 -5.34 -5.14 7.72
C LYS A 170 -4.11 -5.87 8.24
N GLU A 171 -4.20 -7.19 8.37
CA GLU A 171 -3.12 -8.05 8.87
C GLU A 171 -1.90 -7.96 7.94
N LEU A 172 -2.10 -8.12 6.64
CA LEU A 172 -1.02 -7.98 5.65
C LEU A 172 -0.49 -6.54 5.61
N SER A 173 -1.35 -5.53 5.79
CA SER A 173 -0.91 -4.13 5.87
C SER A 173 0.04 -3.89 7.04
N ILE A 174 -0.24 -4.48 8.21
CA ILE A 174 0.64 -4.42 9.38
C ILE A 174 1.94 -5.18 9.13
N GLU A 175 1.90 -6.35 8.51
CA GLU A 175 3.10 -7.12 8.14
C GLU A 175 4.00 -6.33 7.20
N VAL A 176 3.43 -5.73 6.15
CA VAL A 176 4.16 -4.90 5.20
C VAL A 176 4.74 -3.66 5.88
N LEU A 177 4.00 -3.02 6.79
CA LEU A 177 4.50 -1.87 7.54
C LEU A 177 5.68 -2.25 8.46
N LYS A 178 5.63 -3.43 9.09
CA LYS A 178 6.77 -3.97 9.86
C LYS A 178 7.96 -4.29 8.96
N GLU A 179 7.72 -4.79 7.74
CA GLU A 179 8.79 -5.06 6.77
C GLU A 179 9.48 -3.76 6.33
N LEU A 180 8.71 -2.70 6.09
CA LEU A 180 9.23 -1.36 5.75
C LEU A 180 10.17 -0.78 6.82
N MET A 181 10.07 -1.25 8.07
CA MET A 181 10.94 -0.86 9.19
C MET A 181 12.25 -1.67 9.27
N LYS A 182 12.40 -2.73 8.47
CA LYS A 182 13.64 -3.51 8.44
C LYS A 182 14.71 -2.81 7.58
N PRO A 183 16.00 -2.95 7.95
CA PRO A 183 17.11 -2.35 7.22
C PRO A 183 17.33 -2.95 5.82
#